data_AF-A0A0K0DA04-F1
#
_entry.id   AF-A0A0K0DA04-F1
#
_cell.length_a   1.000
_cell.length_b   1.000
_cell.length_c   1.000
_cell.angle_alpha   90.00
_cell.angle_beta   90.00
_cell.angle_gamma   90.00
#
_symmetry.space_group_name_H-M   'P 1'
#
loop_
_entity.id
_entity.type
_entity.pdbx_description
1 polymer ?
#
loop_
_entity_poly.entity_id
_entity_poly.type
_entity_poly.pdbx_seq_one_letter_code
_entity_poly.pdbx_strand_id
1 'polypeptide(L)'
;MESIIDAQKLVLIIVDGLSGMHFHRFSHFSGFRVFEEEGVWSTRLFPVFPTLPLPNRHTLLTGVLPRKHGIIGDIIFNWMTEQMFLNFTIKSDFNQR
;
A
#
# COMPACT_ATOMS: atom_id res chain seq x y z
N MET A 1 13.67 -30.40 14.55
CA MET A 1 14.19 -30.13 13.19
C MET A 1 12.98 -29.81 12.33
N GLU A 2 12.57 -28.54 12.32
CA GLU A 2 11.40 -28.12 11.55
C GLU A 2 11.75 -28.16 10.06
N SER A 3 10.93 -28.86 9.27
CA SER A 3 11.04 -28.84 7.82
C SER A 3 10.72 -27.42 7.35
N ILE A 4 11.71 -26.74 6.78
CA ILE A 4 11.48 -25.49 6.06
C ILE A 4 10.52 -25.83 4.93
N ILE A 5 9.30 -25.32 5.01
CA ILE A 5 8.27 -25.53 4.00
C ILE A 5 8.79 -24.86 2.72
N ASP A 6 9.04 -25.67 1.67
CA ASP A 6 9.42 -25.20 0.34
C ASP A 6 8.18 -24.64 -0.39
N ALA A 7 7.69 -23.52 0.14
CA ALA A 7 6.57 -22.79 -0.41
C ALA A 7 7.08 -21.67 -1.32
N GLN A 8 6.36 -21.46 -2.43
CA GLN A 8 6.55 -20.32 -3.33
C GLN A 8 6.60 -19.02 -2.51
N LYS A 9 7.67 -18.23 -2.68
CA LYS A 9 7.80 -16.95 -2.00
C LYS A 9 6.92 -15.90 -2.66
N LEU A 10 6.30 -15.05 -1.85
CA LEU A 10 5.50 -13.91 -2.30
C LEU A 10 6.27 -12.62 -2.02
N VAL A 11 6.44 -11.79 -3.05
CA VAL A 11 6.96 -10.43 -2.93
C VAL A 11 5.82 -9.47 -3.27
N LEU A 12 5.46 -8.60 -2.32
CA LEU A 12 4.46 -7.55 -2.53
C LEU A 12 5.17 -6.21 -2.70
N ILE A 13 5.04 -5.60 -3.88
CA ILE A 13 5.55 -4.27 -4.19
C ILE A 13 4.38 -3.30 -4.19
N ILE A 14 4.41 -2.30 -3.30
CA ILE A 14 3.38 -1.26 -3.21
C ILE A 14 3.99 0.06 -3.68
N VAL A 15 3.36 0.68 -4.68
CA VAL A 15 3.73 2.00 -5.18
C VAL A 15 2.58 2.97 -4.94
N ASP A 16 2.76 3.90 -4.01
CA ASP A 16 1.75 4.92 -3.74
C ASP A 16 1.61 5.91 -4.89
N GLY A 17 0.39 6.37 -5.15
CA GLY A 17 0.11 7.42 -6.14
C GLY A 17 0.28 6.98 -7.61
N LEU A 18 0.55 5.70 -7.86
CA LEU A 18 0.61 5.14 -9.20
C LEU A 18 -0.80 4.91 -9.75
N SER A 19 -1.35 5.95 -10.39
CA SER A 19 -2.62 5.83 -11.11
C SER A 19 -2.47 4.96 -12.36
N GLY A 20 -3.57 4.37 -12.84
CA GLY A 20 -3.56 3.62 -14.11
C GLY A 20 -3.13 4.46 -15.31
N MET A 21 -3.41 5.76 -15.31
CA MET A 21 -2.92 6.70 -16.33
C MET A 21 -1.41 6.90 -16.25
N HIS A 22 -0.84 7.00 -15.05
CA HIS A 22 0.61 7.07 -14.86
C HIS A 22 1.28 5.78 -15.31
N PHE A 23 0.72 4.63 -14.93
CA PHE A 23 1.23 3.33 -15.36
C PHE A 23 1.27 3.22 -16.89
N HIS A 24 0.16 3.52 -17.57
CA HIS A 24 0.10 3.52 -19.04
C HIS A 24 1.10 4.50 -19.67
N ARG A 25 1.33 5.67 -19.07
CA ARG A 25 2.32 6.63 -19.58
C ARG A 25 3.75 6.08 -19.51
N PHE A 26 4.05 5.27 -18.51
CA PHE A 26 5.39 4.77 -18.21
C PHE A 26 5.60 3.29 -18.54
N SER A 27 4.61 2.61 -19.14
CA SER A 27 4.66 1.18 -19.46
C SER A 27 5.80 0.79 -20.41
N HIS A 28 6.31 1.76 -21.18
CA HIS A 28 7.48 1.58 -22.04
C HIS A 28 8.79 1.29 -21.29
N PHE A 29 8.87 1.58 -19.99
CA PHE A 29 10.04 1.19 -19.19
C PHE A 29 10.09 -0.32 -19.00
N SER A 30 11.28 -0.89 -19.15
CA SER A 30 11.50 -2.35 -19.14
C SER A 30 10.92 -3.05 -17.91
N GLY A 31 11.02 -2.43 -16.74
CA GLY A 31 10.47 -2.99 -15.50
C GLY A 31 8.94 -3.14 -15.52
N PHE A 32 8.21 -2.15 -16.06
CA PHE A 32 6.75 -2.23 -16.16
C PHE A 32 6.30 -3.16 -17.29
N ARG A 33 7.03 -3.15 -18.40
CA ARG A 33 6.76 -3.99 -19.57
C ARG A 33 6.76 -5.48 -19.22
N VAL A 34 7.69 -5.94 -18.38
CA VAL A 34 7.73 -7.34 -17.91
C VAL A 34 6.42 -7.74 -17.21
N PHE A 35 5.83 -6.86 -16.39
CA PHE A 35 4.57 -7.18 -15.71
C PHE A 35 3.36 -7.20 -16.66
N GLU A 36 3.38 -6.38 -17.72
CA GLU A 36 2.31 -6.36 -18.74
C GLU A 36 2.37 -7.56 -19.69
N GLU A 37 3.57 -7.96 -20.12
CA GLU A 37 3.77 -9.01 -21.14
C GLU A 37 3.81 -10.42 -20.55
N GLU A 38 4.45 -10.61 -19.39
CA GLU A 38 4.69 -11.93 -18.78
C GLU A 38 3.81 -12.19 -17.54
N GLY A 39 3.04 -11.18 -17.11
CA GLY A 39 2.26 -11.20 -15.88
C GLY A 39 0.75 -11.21 -16.08
N VAL A 40 0.02 -11.18 -14.96
CA VAL A 40 -1.43 -10.95 -14.92
C VAL A 40 -1.68 -9.54 -14.41
N TRP A 41 -2.47 -8.76 -15.15
CA TRP A 41 -2.75 -7.37 -14.83
C TRP A 41 -4.25 -7.05 -14.93
N SER A 42 -4.64 -5.94 -14.32
CA SER A 42 -6.00 -5.38 -14.39
C SER A 42 -5.97 -3.97 -14.94
N THR A 43 -6.93 -3.66 -15.81
CA THR A 43 -7.13 -2.31 -16.39
C THR A 43 -7.42 -1.24 -15.32
N ARG A 44 -8.06 -1.62 -14.21
CA ARG A 44 -8.46 -0.70 -13.14
C ARG A 44 -8.37 -1.38 -11.79
N LEU A 45 -7.92 -0.62 -10.81
CA LEU A 45 -7.99 -0.95 -9.39
C LEU A 45 -8.73 0.19 -8.69
N PHE A 46 -9.80 -0.12 -7.98
CA PHE A 46 -10.56 0.88 -7.24
C PHE A 46 -10.01 0.98 -5.81
N PRO A 47 -9.53 2.15 -5.38
CA PRO A 47 -9.12 2.35 -4.00
C PRO A 47 -10.34 2.38 -3.07
N VAL A 48 -10.11 2.14 -1.79
CA VAL A 48 -11.11 2.44 -0.76
C VAL A 48 -11.16 3.94 -0.49
N PHE A 49 -12.32 4.40 -0.02
CA PHE A 49 -12.45 5.75 0.53
C PHE A 49 -12.05 5.78 2.03
N PRO A 50 -11.28 6.77 2.49
CA PRO A 50 -10.64 7.82 1.68
C PRO A 50 -9.45 7.30 0.88
N THR A 51 -9.20 7.90 -0.29
CA THR A 51 -8.16 7.47 -1.25
C THR A 51 -6.76 7.93 -0.82
N LEU A 52 -6.38 7.59 0.41
CA LEU A 52 -5.10 7.88 1.04
C LEU A 52 -4.24 6.61 1.15
N PRO A 53 -2.89 6.73 1.21
CA PRO A 53 -2.00 5.58 1.27
C PRO A 53 -2.27 4.63 2.44
N LEU A 54 -2.30 5.14 3.68
CA LEU A 54 -2.44 4.29 4.87
C LEU A 54 -3.74 3.47 4.90
N PRO A 55 -4.94 4.07 4.67
CA PRO A 55 -6.18 3.32 4.57
C PRO A 55 -6.14 2.25 3.48
N ASN A 56 -5.65 2.58 2.27
CA ASN A 56 -5.62 1.65 1.15
C ASN A 56 -4.67 0.46 1.40
N ARG A 57 -3.48 0.72 1.94
CA ARG A 57 -2.53 -0.35 2.29
C ARG A 57 -3.10 -1.28 3.37
N HIS A 58 -3.74 -0.72 4.40
CA HIS A 58 -4.36 -1.55 5.45
C HIS A 58 -5.50 -2.39 4.91
N THR A 59 -6.35 -1.84 4.04
CA THR A 59 -7.39 -2.63 3.36
C THR A 59 -6.76 -3.73 2.50
N LEU A 60 -5.72 -3.42 1.70
CA LEU A 60 -5.04 -4.41 0.85
C LEU A 60 -4.47 -5.58 1.66
N LEU A 61 -3.87 -5.31 2.81
CA LEU A 61 -3.21 -6.33 3.64
C LEU A 61 -4.18 -7.13 4.51
N THR A 62 -5.35 -6.57 4.85
CA THR A 62 -6.30 -7.20 5.79
C THR A 62 -7.58 -7.70 5.12
N GLY A 63 -7.91 -7.21 3.93
CA GLY A 63 -9.22 -7.42 3.30
C GLY A 63 -10.37 -6.71 4.00
N VAL A 64 -10.10 -5.81 4.95
CA VAL A 64 -11.10 -5.10 5.77
C VAL A 64 -11.22 -3.65 5.29
N LEU A 65 -12.40 -3.04 5.39
CA LEU A 65 -12.60 -1.63 5.02
C LEU A 65 -12.16 -0.66 6.13
N PRO A 66 -11.83 0.62 5.81
CA PRO A 66 -11.37 1.61 6.78
C PRO A 66 -12.28 1.80 7.99
N ARG A 67 -13.59 1.78 7.79
CA ARG A 67 -14.58 1.86 8.87
C ARG A 67 -14.42 0.77 9.93
N LYS A 68 -13.88 -0.40 9.55
CA LYS A 68 -13.71 -1.56 10.44
C LYS A 68 -12.29 -1.68 10.98
N HIS A 69 -11.25 -1.46 10.17
CA HIS A 69 -9.86 -1.53 10.66
C HIS A 69 -9.36 -0.24 11.33
N GLY A 70 -10.14 0.84 11.33
CA GLY A 70 -9.88 2.06 12.10
C GLY A 70 -8.83 3.01 11.50
N ILE A 71 -7.95 2.55 10.62
CA ILE A 71 -7.02 3.40 9.87
C ILE A 71 -7.75 4.17 8.76
N ILE A 72 -8.19 5.39 9.09
CA ILE A 72 -9.01 6.25 8.21
C ILE A 72 -8.27 7.46 7.63
N GLY A 73 -7.00 7.67 8.00
CA GLY A 73 -6.21 8.78 7.47
C GLY A 73 -4.81 8.83 8.08
N ASP A 74 -4.04 9.83 7.66
CA ASP A 74 -2.68 10.07 8.17
C ASP A 74 -2.69 10.75 9.54
N ILE A 75 -3.76 11.46 9.86
CA ILE A 75 -3.97 12.14 11.14
C ILE A 75 -5.33 11.71 11.66
N ILE A 76 -5.37 11.06 12.83
CA ILE A 76 -6.60 10.54 13.43
C ILE A 76 -6.62 10.92 14.90
N PHE A 77 -7.66 11.65 15.32
CA PHE A 77 -7.93 11.89 16.73
C PHE A 77 -8.89 10.84 17.26
N ASN A 78 -8.51 10.15 18.33
CA ASN A 78 -9.41 9.30 19.08
C ASN A 78 -10.00 10.11 20.24
N TRP A 79 -11.27 10.52 20.11
CA TRP A 79 -11.95 11.34 21.13
C TRP A 79 -12.21 10.60 22.45
N MET A 80 -12.21 9.27 22.47
CA MET A 80 -12.40 8.50 23.71
C MET A 80 -11.11 8.39 24.52
N THR A 81 -9.96 8.28 23.85
CA THR A 81 -8.66 8.15 24.51
C THR A 81 -7.86 9.45 24.52
N GLU A 82 -8.35 10.48 23.85
CA GLU A 82 -7.68 11.77 23.58
C GLU A 82 -6.33 11.62 22.87
N GLN A 83 -6.10 10.47 22.23
CA GLN A 83 -4.84 10.19 21.52
C GLN A 83 -4.89 10.67 20.08
N MET A 84 -3.77 11.22 19.62
CA MET A 84 -3.53 11.53 18.21
C MET A 84 -2.67 10.45 17.58
N PHE A 85 -3.18 9.84 16.51
CA PHE A 85 -2.36 9.10 15.56
C PHE A 85 -1.88 10.09 14.48
N LEU A 86 -0.58 10.07 14.21
CA LEU A 86 0.08 10.90 13.23
C LEU A 86 1.07 10.03 12.44
N ASN A 87 0.78 9.84 11.16
CA ASN A 87 1.70 9.25 10.22
C ASN A 87 2.97 10.12 10.12
N PHE A 88 4.15 9.49 10.04
CA PHE A 88 5.46 10.15 9.99
C PHE A 88 5.90 10.91 11.26
N THR A 89 5.44 10.50 12.44
CA THR A 89 5.98 10.99 13.72
C THR A 89 7.40 10.50 14.03
N ILE A 90 7.81 9.42 13.36
CA ILE A 90 9.14 8.85 13.50
C ILE A 90 10.12 9.70 12.68
N LYS A 91 11.24 10.12 13.29
CA LYS A 91 12.33 10.78 12.56
C LYS A 91 12.78 9.86 11.44
N SER A 92 12.58 10.31 10.20
CA SER A 92 13.12 9.65 9.01
C SER A 92 14.64 9.52 9.12
N ASP A 93 15.20 8.40 8.64
CA ASP A 93 16.65 8.21 8.52
C ASP A 93 17.31 9.28 7.62
N PHE A 94 16.52 9.96 6.78
CA PHE A 94 16.97 11.11 5.99
C PHE A 94 17.16 12.39 6.81
N ASN A 95 16.54 12.48 8.00
CA ASN A 95 16.65 13.64 8.89
C ASN A 95 17.83 13.52 9.86
N GLN A 96 18.65 12.46 9.77
CA GLN A 96 19.83 12.22 10.61
C GLN A 96 21.15 12.69 9.97
N ARG A 97 21.10 13.59 8.98
CA ARG A 97 22.29 14.16 8.34
C ARG A 97 22.63 15.54 8.88
#